data_AF-A0A8S3WWT7-F1
#
_entry.id   AF-A0A8S3WWT7-F1
#
_cell.length_a   1.000
_cell.length_b   1.000
_cell.length_c   1.000
_cell.angle_alpha   90.00
_cell.angle_beta   90.00
_cell.angle_gamma   90.00
#
_symmetry.space_group_name_H-M   'P 1'
#
loop_
_entity.id
_entity.type
_entity.pdbx_description
1 polymer ?
#
loop_
_entity_poly.entity_id
_entity_poly.type
_entity_poly.pdbx_seq_one_letter_code
_entity_poly.pdbx_strand_id
1 'polypeptide(L)'
;MSGIWKFSSFSEPLVQKLLQTANELENNNKWSQKFKHVNKSYLDYYSEQNTNEDRLNVNEYKTKRLECNLSPKVLTECDIGEDTPDLTNIKIKQNVCDAIEAEPVVQFDYMVEECTKNPTIVANLAEHLTISATEKIFHTTLTKDNVNIKFISVFFNNFFPIFLKREQSWFALDLLHKSNKIYPEVFRPVLIEIIKDTNIPSKIVQEFVQSSSLEFQKDFISLIMHIEFTSKMFLHHLYTLYLVYKDCTKTEIIQNYFQSKLIENAPSCINEKNYGRLLLLFLQSQKVMGLSLNHVMLERVIELHKSPFKRPCLTVLNDIKGNAL
;
A
#
# COMPACT_ATOMS: atom_id res chain seq x y z
N MET A 1 20.57 20.61 -33.94
CA MET A 1 19.14 20.31 -34.14
C MET A 1 18.57 19.89 -32.80
N SER A 2 17.71 20.70 -32.19
CA SER A 2 17.01 20.35 -30.94
C SER A 2 16.04 19.21 -31.24
N GLY A 3 16.25 18.04 -30.63
CA GLY A 3 15.33 16.91 -30.75
C GLY A 3 13.92 17.37 -30.35
N ILE A 4 12.96 17.19 -31.24
CA ILE A 4 11.54 17.47 -30.96
C ILE A 4 11.13 16.48 -29.88
N TRP A 5 10.89 16.98 -28.67
CA TRP A 5 10.34 16.18 -27.58
C TRP A 5 8.96 15.69 -28.00
N LYS A 6 8.78 14.36 -28.05
CA LYS A 6 7.48 13.73 -28.27
C LYS A 6 7.00 13.13 -26.95
N PHE A 7 5.72 13.29 -26.66
CA PHE A 7 5.08 12.56 -25.57
C PHE A 7 5.00 11.08 -25.95
N SER A 8 4.99 10.20 -24.95
CA SER A 8 4.63 8.80 -25.18
C SER A 8 3.16 8.73 -25.62
N SER A 9 2.84 7.72 -26.43
CA SER A 9 1.48 7.46 -26.94
C SER A 9 0.42 7.35 -25.84
N PHE A 10 0.81 7.02 -24.61
CA PHE A 10 -0.06 6.92 -23.44
C PHE A 10 -0.29 8.26 -22.72
N SER A 11 0.70 9.15 -22.74
CA SER A 11 0.62 10.46 -22.09
C SER A 11 -0.07 11.50 -22.98
N GLU A 12 -0.04 11.27 -24.30
CA GLU A 12 -0.53 12.20 -25.32
C GLU A 12 -2.05 12.49 -25.23
N PRO A 13 -2.95 11.51 -25.01
CA PRO A 13 -4.38 11.78 -24.83
C PRO A 13 -4.68 12.57 -23.55
N LEU A 14 -3.90 12.31 -22.48
CA LEU A 14 -4.00 13.00 -21.19
C LEU A 14 -3.55 14.45 -21.31
N VAL A 15 -2.43 14.69 -21.99
CA VAL A 15 -1.92 16.04 -22.27
C VAL A 15 -2.89 16.80 -23.18
N GLN A 16 -3.45 16.16 -24.20
CA GLN A 16 -4.49 16.77 -25.05
C GLN A 16 -5.73 17.14 -24.25
N LYS A 17 -6.22 16.25 -23.38
CA LYS A 17 -7.38 16.52 -22.52
C LYS A 17 -7.09 17.69 -21.58
N LEU A 18 -5.90 17.76 -20.99
CA LEU A 18 -5.48 18.87 -20.13
C LEU A 18 -5.36 20.19 -20.90
N LEU A 19 -4.84 20.17 -22.13
CA LEU A 19 -4.73 21.35 -23.00
C LEU A 19 -6.10 21.82 -23.50
N GLN A 20 -7.04 20.92 -23.76
CA GLN A 20 -8.42 21.23 -24.16
C GLN A 20 -9.26 21.74 -22.97
N THR A 21 -8.97 21.27 -21.75
CA THR A 21 -9.64 21.71 -20.52
C THR A 21 -9.07 23.04 -20.00
N ALA A 22 -7.84 23.39 -20.39
CA ALA A 22 -7.28 24.71 -20.15
C ALA A 22 -8.00 25.73 -21.04
N ASN A 23 -8.98 26.44 -20.47
CA ASN A 23 -9.84 27.42 -21.13
C ASN A 23 -9.14 28.28 -22.19
N GLU A 24 -9.83 28.49 -23.31
CA GLU A 24 -9.44 29.38 -24.42
C GLU A 24 -9.25 30.86 -24.02
N LEU A 25 -9.54 31.23 -22.77
CA LEU A 25 -9.46 32.61 -22.27
C LEU A 25 -8.07 33.04 -21.79
N GLU A 26 -7.10 32.13 -21.64
CA GLU A 26 -5.76 32.48 -21.17
C GLU A 26 -4.70 32.37 -22.28
N ASN A 27 -4.69 33.35 -23.19
CA ASN A 27 -3.58 33.55 -24.13
C ASN A 27 -2.20 33.74 -23.45
N ASN A 28 -2.18 33.89 -22.12
CA ASN A 28 -0.97 33.99 -21.28
C ASN A 28 -0.58 32.69 -20.57
N ASN A 29 -1.24 31.56 -20.85
CA ASN A 29 -0.83 30.29 -20.26
C ASN A 29 0.49 29.82 -20.88
N LYS A 30 1.54 29.77 -20.03
CA LYS A 30 2.90 29.31 -20.38
C LYS A 30 2.92 27.91 -21.01
N TRP A 31 1.95 27.06 -20.68
CA TRP A 31 1.82 25.71 -21.24
C TRP A 31 1.24 25.75 -22.65
N SER A 32 0.16 26.49 -22.87
CA SER A 32 -0.45 26.63 -24.19
C SER A 32 0.53 27.20 -25.22
N GLN A 33 1.33 28.21 -24.86
CA GLN A 33 2.34 28.77 -25.75
C GLN A 33 3.46 27.78 -26.10
N LYS A 34 3.84 26.90 -25.17
CA LYS A 34 4.95 25.95 -25.33
C LYS A 34 4.56 24.71 -26.16
N PHE A 35 3.28 24.33 -26.18
CA PHE A 35 2.83 23.06 -26.77
C PHE A 35 1.86 23.19 -27.96
N LYS A 36 1.31 24.39 -28.25
CA LYS A 36 0.34 24.60 -29.34
C LYS A 36 0.94 24.41 -30.75
N HIS A 37 2.24 24.62 -30.93
CA HIS A 37 2.90 24.43 -32.23
C HIS A 37 3.16 22.96 -32.60
N VAL A 38 3.15 22.04 -31.61
CA VAL A 38 3.49 20.62 -31.83
C VAL A 38 2.33 19.83 -32.45
N ASN A 39 1.09 20.36 -32.39
CA ASN A 39 -0.12 19.65 -32.79
C ASN A 39 -0.64 19.96 -34.20
N LYS A 40 -0.05 20.93 -34.92
CA LYS A 40 -0.64 21.39 -36.19
C LYS A 40 -0.43 20.44 -37.37
N SER A 41 0.58 19.56 -37.32
CA SER A 41 0.83 18.59 -38.41
C SER A 41 0.07 17.26 -38.25
N TYR A 42 -0.69 17.07 -37.16
CA TYR A 42 -1.30 15.78 -36.82
C TYR A 42 -2.83 15.76 -36.95
N LEU A 43 -3.48 16.93 -36.89
CA LEU A 43 -4.91 17.06 -37.18
C LEU A 43 -5.28 16.69 -38.62
N ASP A 44 -4.34 16.85 -39.56
CA ASP A 44 -4.54 16.46 -40.96
C ASP A 44 -4.40 14.94 -41.18
N TYR A 45 -3.86 14.19 -40.21
CA TYR A 45 -3.62 12.73 -40.35
C TYR A 45 -4.75 11.86 -39.79
N TYR A 46 -5.55 12.36 -38.83
CA TYR A 46 -6.59 11.56 -38.15
C TYR A 46 -8.04 11.85 -38.59
N SER A 47 -8.26 12.84 -39.45
CA SER A 47 -9.57 13.04 -40.10
C SER A 47 -9.91 11.93 -41.10
N GLU A 48 -8.93 11.09 -41.50
CA GLU A 48 -9.10 10.04 -42.50
C GLU A 48 -9.33 8.62 -41.95
N GLN A 49 -9.22 8.37 -40.62
CA GLN A 49 -9.24 6.98 -40.08
C GLN A 49 -10.37 6.61 -39.12
N ASN A 50 -11.31 7.51 -38.79
CA ASN A 50 -12.46 7.14 -37.96
C ASN A 50 -13.65 6.68 -38.79
N THR A 51 -13.63 5.41 -39.22
CA THR A 51 -14.87 4.64 -39.47
C THR A 51 -14.68 3.19 -39.04
N ASN A 52 -15.63 2.69 -38.23
CA ASN A 52 -15.86 1.30 -37.75
C ASN A 52 -15.08 0.90 -36.48
N GLU A 53 -15.73 0.71 -35.33
CA GLU A 53 -16.49 -0.48 -34.84
C GLU A 53 -15.71 -1.01 -33.62
N ASP A 54 -16.23 -1.65 -32.58
CA ASP A 54 -17.56 -1.77 -31.98
C ASP A 54 -17.33 -2.33 -30.55
N ARG A 55 -18.36 -2.24 -29.71
CA ARG A 55 -18.33 -2.54 -28.26
C ARG A 55 -18.23 -4.04 -27.94
N LEU A 56 -17.53 -4.41 -26.86
CA LEU A 56 -17.67 -5.74 -26.24
C LEU A 56 -17.96 -5.68 -24.73
N ASN A 57 -18.96 -6.50 -24.38
CA ASN A 57 -19.66 -6.65 -23.10
C ASN A 57 -18.84 -7.42 -22.05
N VAL A 58 -18.97 -7.00 -20.80
CA VAL A 58 -18.43 -7.67 -19.61
C VAL A 58 -19.58 -8.39 -18.91
N ASN A 59 -19.48 -9.70 -18.67
CA ASN A 59 -20.11 -10.33 -17.50
C ASN A 59 -19.62 -11.75 -17.21
N GLU A 60 -19.57 -12.00 -15.89
CA GLU A 60 -19.60 -13.28 -15.16
C GLU A 60 -18.36 -14.19 -15.12
N TYR A 61 -17.63 -14.15 -13.99
CA TYR A 61 -17.11 -15.37 -13.36
C TYR A 61 -17.24 -15.33 -11.84
N LYS A 62 -17.94 -16.34 -11.30
CA LYS A 62 -18.20 -16.60 -9.88
C LYS A 62 -16.97 -17.11 -9.14
N THR A 63 -16.90 -16.68 -7.89
CA THR A 63 -15.97 -16.95 -6.81
C THR A 63 -15.75 -18.44 -6.52
N LYS A 64 -14.49 -18.90 -6.55
CA LYS A 64 -14.01 -20.08 -5.81
C LYS A 64 -12.90 -19.62 -4.87
N ARG A 65 -13.15 -19.71 -3.55
CA ARG A 65 -12.13 -19.49 -2.50
C ARG A 65 -11.01 -20.52 -2.70
N LEU A 66 -9.81 -20.04 -2.99
CA LEU A 66 -8.57 -20.82 -2.91
C LEU A 66 -7.88 -20.42 -1.61
N GLU A 67 -7.92 -21.32 -0.63
CA GLU A 67 -7.08 -21.24 0.57
C GLU A 67 -5.63 -21.55 0.16
N CYS A 68 -4.80 -20.52 0.01
CA CYS A 68 -3.38 -20.68 -0.21
C CYS A 68 -2.64 -20.39 1.10
N ASN A 69 -2.52 -21.41 1.94
CA ASN A 69 -1.68 -21.37 3.14
C ASN A 69 -0.20 -21.52 2.72
N LEU A 70 0.44 -20.40 2.39
CA LEU A 70 1.90 -20.31 2.37
C LEU A 70 2.30 -19.29 3.44
N SER A 71 2.53 -19.78 4.66
CA SER A 71 3.25 -19.03 5.68
C SER A 71 4.65 -18.73 5.14
N PRO A 72 5.08 -17.46 5.04
CA PRO A 72 6.46 -17.18 4.71
C PRO A 72 7.32 -17.57 5.91
N LYS A 73 8.38 -18.36 5.67
CA LYS A 73 9.58 -18.21 6.49
C LYS A 73 10.05 -16.79 6.24
N VAL A 74 9.91 -15.94 7.25
CA VAL A 74 10.66 -14.69 7.31
C VAL A 74 12.11 -15.08 7.12
N LEU A 75 12.75 -14.63 6.03
CA LEU A 75 14.22 -14.60 5.92
C LEU A 75 14.71 -13.48 6.85
N THR A 76 14.41 -13.61 8.14
CA THR A 76 15.09 -12.93 9.22
C THR A 76 16.31 -13.79 9.52
N GLU A 77 17.45 -13.13 9.58
CA GLU A 77 18.79 -13.71 9.66
C GLU A 77 19.30 -14.10 8.27
N CYS A 78 19.90 -13.11 7.61
CA CYS A 78 21.18 -13.40 6.99
C CYS A 78 22.01 -14.11 8.06
N ASP A 79 22.13 -15.43 7.94
CA ASP A 79 23.37 -16.10 8.31
C ASP A 79 24.47 -15.36 7.54
N ILE A 80 25.06 -14.35 8.17
CA ILE A 80 26.42 -13.95 7.90
C ILE A 80 27.29 -15.06 8.49
N GLY A 81 27.10 -16.28 7.98
CA GLY A 81 28.19 -17.23 7.91
C GLY A 81 29.22 -16.58 6.98
N GLU A 82 30.48 -16.61 7.38
CA GLU A 82 31.61 -16.28 6.54
C GLU A 82 31.69 -17.25 5.35
N ASP A 83 30.74 -17.19 4.44
CA ASP A 83 30.79 -17.85 3.14
C ASP A 83 30.78 -16.74 2.09
N THR A 84 31.95 -16.53 1.50
CA THR A 84 32.18 -15.65 0.36
C THR A 84 30.99 -15.70 -0.61
N PRO A 85 30.41 -14.55 -1.00
CA PRO A 85 29.31 -14.55 -1.94
C PRO A 85 29.76 -15.24 -3.23
N ASP A 86 29.02 -16.25 -3.66
CA ASP A 86 29.27 -16.90 -4.95
C ASP A 86 29.05 -15.87 -6.07
N LEU A 87 30.16 -15.28 -6.53
CA LEU A 87 30.23 -14.23 -7.55
C LEU A 87 29.48 -14.63 -8.84
N THR A 88 29.35 -15.93 -9.09
CA THR A 88 28.64 -16.49 -10.24
C THR A 88 27.13 -16.23 -10.14
N ASN A 89 26.56 -16.47 -8.95
CA ASN A 89 25.13 -16.29 -8.70
C ASN A 89 24.75 -14.80 -8.71
N ILE A 90 25.62 -13.92 -8.20
CA ILE A 90 25.43 -12.46 -8.26
C ILE A 90 25.40 -11.97 -9.71
N LYS A 91 26.36 -12.40 -10.54
CA LYS A 91 26.40 -12.03 -11.97
C LYS A 91 25.18 -12.50 -12.74
N ILE A 92 24.69 -13.72 -12.47
CA ILE A 92 23.47 -14.24 -13.10
C ILE A 92 22.27 -13.36 -12.75
N LYS A 93 22.08 -13.03 -11.46
CA LYS A 93 20.98 -12.15 -11.03
C LYS A 93 21.07 -10.76 -11.66
N GLN A 94 22.27 -10.19 -11.74
CA GLN A 94 22.47 -8.87 -12.35
C GLN A 94 22.13 -8.89 -13.84
N ASN A 95 22.61 -9.89 -14.58
CA ASN A 95 22.31 -10.02 -16.01
C ASN A 95 20.80 -10.16 -16.27
N VAL A 96 20.07 -10.87 -15.41
CA VAL A 96 18.61 -10.98 -15.48
C VAL A 96 17.95 -9.61 -15.26
N CYS A 97 18.40 -8.86 -14.24
CA CYS A 97 17.87 -7.53 -13.96
C CYS A 97 18.14 -6.54 -15.10
N ASP A 98 19.35 -6.55 -15.66
CA ASP A 98 19.76 -5.67 -16.75
C ASP A 98 18.94 -5.94 -18.03
N ALA A 99 18.69 -7.22 -18.35
CA ALA A 99 17.85 -7.61 -19.48
C ALA A 99 16.40 -7.14 -19.30
N ILE A 100 15.84 -7.35 -18.10
CA ILE A 100 14.47 -6.91 -17.77
C ILE A 100 14.35 -5.38 -17.78
N GLU A 101 15.36 -4.66 -17.28
CA GLU A 101 15.36 -3.19 -17.28
C GLU A 101 15.37 -2.63 -18.71
N ALA A 102 16.16 -3.22 -19.60
CA ALA A 102 16.26 -2.78 -21.00
C ALA A 102 14.94 -2.97 -21.77
N GLU A 103 14.31 -4.14 -21.66
CA GLU A 103 13.10 -4.49 -22.40
C GLU A 103 12.03 -5.20 -21.54
N PRO A 104 11.42 -4.51 -20.56
CA PRO A 104 10.60 -5.13 -19.52
C PRO A 104 9.35 -5.87 -20.02
N VAL A 105 8.77 -5.41 -21.13
CA VAL A 105 7.58 -6.05 -21.71
C VAL A 105 7.96 -7.30 -22.50
N VAL A 106 9.05 -7.24 -23.27
CA VAL A 106 9.55 -8.36 -24.08
C VAL A 106 10.08 -9.47 -23.18
N GLN A 107 10.80 -9.10 -22.12
CA GLN A 107 11.39 -10.02 -21.15
C GLN A 107 10.43 -10.48 -20.06
N PHE A 108 9.13 -10.16 -20.15
CA PHE A 108 8.18 -10.47 -19.09
C PHE A 108 8.04 -11.98 -18.84
N ASP A 109 7.90 -12.79 -19.90
CA ASP A 109 7.76 -14.24 -19.74
C ASP A 109 9.04 -14.89 -19.22
N TYR A 110 10.20 -14.37 -19.64
CA TYR A 110 11.49 -14.75 -19.08
C TYR A 110 11.60 -14.39 -17.60
N MET A 111 11.15 -13.20 -17.20
CA MET A 111 11.08 -12.80 -15.78
C MET A 111 10.20 -13.75 -14.97
N VAL A 112 9.02 -14.11 -15.49
CA VAL A 112 8.10 -15.04 -14.82
C VAL A 112 8.78 -16.38 -14.58
N GLU A 113 9.45 -16.92 -15.60
CA GLU A 113 10.17 -18.18 -15.51
C GLU A 113 11.30 -18.12 -14.47
N GLU A 114 12.19 -17.15 -14.58
CA GLU A 114 13.37 -17.04 -13.73
C GLU A 114 13.03 -16.70 -12.28
N CYS A 115 12.07 -15.80 -12.04
CA CYS A 115 11.61 -15.49 -10.68
C CYS A 115 10.87 -16.67 -10.02
N THR A 116 10.23 -17.53 -10.82
CA THR A 116 9.59 -18.75 -10.29
C THR A 116 10.64 -19.78 -9.86
N LYS A 117 11.73 -19.91 -10.63
CA LYS A 117 12.86 -20.79 -10.27
C LYS A 117 13.67 -20.24 -9.10
N ASN A 118 13.88 -18.92 -9.06
CA ASN A 118 14.71 -18.26 -8.06
C ASN A 118 14.02 -16.98 -7.52
N PRO A 119 13.19 -17.11 -6.47
CA PRO A 119 12.47 -15.98 -5.87
C PRO A 119 13.34 -14.81 -5.42
N THR A 120 14.63 -15.05 -5.13
CA THR A 120 15.56 -13.98 -4.71
C THR A 120 15.86 -12.97 -5.82
N ILE A 121 15.60 -13.31 -7.09
CA ILE A 121 15.70 -12.38 -8.22
C ILE A 121 14.69 -11.24 -8.07
N VAL A 122 13.50 -11.51 -7.54
CA VAL A 122 12.45 -10.50 -7.33
C VAL A 122 12.93 -9.40 -6.39
N ALA A 123 13.67 -9.77 -5.35
CA ALA A 123 14.24 -8.80 -4.41
C ALA A 123 15.23 -7.87 -5.11
N ASN A 124 16.16 -8.42 -5.90
CA ASN A 124 17.10 -7.61 -6.69
C ASN A 124 16.40 -6.70 -7.70
N LEU A 125 15.35 -7.19 -8.36
CA LEU A 125 14.53 -6.38 -9.26
C LEU A 125 13.90 -5.20 -8.50
N ALA A 126 13.38 -5.41 -7.30
CA ALA A 126 12.78 -4.35 -6.49
C ALA A 126 13.80 -3.28 -6.06
N GLU A 127 15.07 -3.65 -5.88
CA GLU A 127 16.16 -2.74 -5.52
C GLU A 127 16.66 -1.90 -6.71
N HIS A 128 16.63 -2.45 -7.92
CA HIS A 128 17.35 -1.88 -9.06
C HIS A 128 16.47 -1.34 -10.18
N LEU A 129 15.26 -1.86 -10.38
CA LEU A 129 14.43 -1.44 -11.51
C LEU A 129 14.10 0.05 -11.44
N THR A 130 14.10 0.72 -12.59
CA THR A 130 13.61 2.10 -12.66
C THR A 130 12.09 2.16 -12.51
N ILE A 131 11.57 3.35 -12.23
CA ILE A 131 10.12 3.60 -12.18
C ILE A 131 9.46 3.20 -13.52
N SER A 132 10.09 3.52 -14.65
CA SER A 132 9.59 3.20 -16.00
C SER A 132 9.50 1.68 -16.24
N ALA A 133 10.54 0.93 -15.88
CA ALA A 133 10.52 -0.52 -16.00
C ALA A 133 9.50 -1.16 -15.06
N THR A 134 9.45 -0.67 -13.80
CA THR A 134 8.46 -1.10 -12.80
C THR A 134 7.03 -0.90 -13.30
N GLU A 135 6.72 0.28 -13.86
CA GLU A 135 5.40 0.58 -14.41
C GLU A 135 4.99 -0.40 -15.50
N LYS A 136 5.90 -0.69 -16.45
CA LYS A 136 5.64 -1.63 -17.55
C LYS A 136 5.45 -3.07 -17.05
N ILE A 137 6.25 -3.51 -16.07
CA ILE A 137 6.13 -4.84 -15.48
C ILE A 137 4.80 -4.97 -14.73
N PHE A 138 4.46 -4.00 -13.89
CA PHE A 138 3.19 -4.02 -13.18
C PHE A 138 2.00 -3.94 -14.12
N HIS A 139 2.04 -3.09 -15.14
CA HIS A 139 1.00 -3.05 -16.17
C HIS A 139 0.81 -4.44 -16.79
N THR A 140 1.88 -5.06 -17.26
CA THR A 140 1.82 -6.41 -17.86
C THR A 140 1.33 -7.48 -16.88
N THR A 141 1.78 -7.44 -15.63
CA THR A 141 1.37 -8.38 -14.56
C THR A 141 -0.13 -8.27 -14.25
N LEU A 142 -0.67 -7.06 -14.33
CA LEU A 142 -2.02 -6.74 -13.95
C LEU A 142 -3.02 -6.86 -15.12
N THR A 143 -2.56 -6.81 -16.38
CA THR A 143 -3.45 -6.84 -17.56
C THR A 143 -3.28 -8.06 -18.45
N LYS A 144 -2.14 -8.79 -18.39
CA LYS A 144 -1.93 -9.97 -19.21
C LYS A 144 -2.78 -11.13 -18.67
N ASP A 145 -3.51 -11.78 -19.57
CA ASP A 145 -4.27 -12.98 -19.22
C ASP A 145 -3.34 -14.15 -18.87
N ASN A 146 -3.81 -15.02 -17.97
CA ASN A 146 -3.14 -16.27 -17.58
C ASN A 146 -1.75 -16.12 -16.93
N VAL A 147 -1.43 -14.96 -16.34
CA VAL A 147 -0.24 -14.87 -15.48
C VAL A 147 -0.45 -15.77 -14.26
N ASN A 148 0.54 -16.63 -13.99
CA ASN A 148 0.44 -17.64 -12.93
C ASN A 148 0.30 -16.97 -11.55
N ILE A 149 -0.81 -17.25 -10.83
CA ILE A 149 -1.07 -16.72 -9.47
C ILE A 149 0.07 -17.01 -8.49
N LYS A 150 0.74 -18.16 -8.61
CA LYS A 150 1.90 -18.49 -7.77
C LYS A 150 3.05 -17.52 -8.02
N PHE A 151 3.33 -17.19 -9.29
CA PHE A 151 4.31 -16.16 -9.62
C PHE A 151 3.90 -14.81 -9.05
N ILE A 152 2.64 -14.38 -9.21
CA ILE A 152 2.16 -13.08 -8.71
C ILE A 152 2.32 -13.00 -7.18
N SER A 153 1.99 -14.08 -6.47
CA SER A 153 2.17 -14.14 -5.02
C SER A 153 3.63 -14.01 -4.60
N VAL A 154 4.54 -14.73 -5.27
CA VAL A 154 5.99 -14.60 -5.02
C VAL A 154 6.48 -13.21 -5.38
N PHE A 155 6.06 -12.68 -6.51
CA PHE A 155 6.45 -11.37 -7.02
C PHE A 155 6.02 -10.28 -6.04
N PHE A 156 4.75 -10.19 -5.66
CA PHE A 156 4.27 -9.16 -4.74
C PHE A 156 4.90 -9.26 -3.36
N ASN A 157 5.00 -10.47 -2.79
CA ASN A 157 5.54 -10.65 -1.44
C ASN A 157 7.01 -10.22 -1.32
N ASN A 158 7.81 -10.42 -2.37
CA ASN A 158 9.23 -10.06 -2.34
C ASN A 158 9.50 -8.66 -2.92
N PHE A 159 8.65 -8.18 -3.84
CA PHE A 159 8.85 -6.91 -4.51
C PHE A 159 8.41 -5.73 -3.65
N PHE A 160 7.16 -5.74 -3.16
CA PHE A 160 6.58 -4.56 -2.51
C PHE A 160 7.35 -4.12 -1.25
N PRO A 161 7.71 -5.00 -0.30
CA PRO A 161 8.39 -4.55 0.92
C PRO A 161 9.72 -3.84 0.65
N ILE A 162 10.45 -4.26 -0.39
CA ILE A 162 11.73 -3.66 -0.77
C ILE A 162 11.48 -2.38 -1.56
N PHE A 163 10.60 -2.44 -2.56
CA PHE A 163 10.25 -1.29 -3.39
C PHE A 163 9.75 -0.11 -2.55
N LEU A 164 8.90 -0.33 -1.56
CA LEU A 164 8.32 0.72 -0.71
C LEU A 164 9.32 1.35 0.27
N LYS A 165 10.43 0.69 0.59
CA LYS A 165 11.53 1.31 1.36
C LYS A 165 12.26 2.35 0.51
N ARG A 166 12.47 2.02 -0.76
CA ARG A 166 13.17 2.85 -1.75
C ARG A 166 12.30 3.97 -2.31
N GLU A 167 11.06 3.66 -2.66
CA GLU A 167 10.16 4.53 -3.43
C GLU A 167 8.87 4.81 -2.65
N GLN A 168 8.69 6.07 -2.25
CA GLN A 168 7.62 6.54 -1.36
C GLN A 168 6.74 7.58 -2.05
N SER A 169 6.59 7.46 -3.37
CA SER A 169 5.81 8.38 -4.20
C SER A 169 4.37 7.93 -4.40
N TRP A 170 3.57 8.82 -5.01
CA TRP A 170 2.21 8.51 -5.45
C TRP A 170 2.15 7.30 -6.40
N PHE A 171 3.21 7.07 -7.18
CA PHE A 171 3.32 5.90 -8.03
C PHE A 171 3.29 4.59 -7.21
N ALA A 172 4.00 4.54 -6.09
CA ALA A 172 3.99 3.37 -5.22
C ALA A 172 2.59 3.09 -4.65
N LEU A 173 1.86 4.14 -4.24
CA LEU A 173 0.47 4.01 -3.77
C LEU A 173 -0.47 3.51 -4.86
N ASP A 174 -0.34 4.01 -6.09
CA ASP A 174 -1.13 3.56 -7.24
C ASP A 174 -0.90 2.07 -7.53
N LEU A 175 0.34 1.58 -7.43
CA LEU A 175 0.64 0.16 -7.58
C LEU A 175 -0.03 -0.69 -6.49
N LEU A 176 -0.03 -0.24 -5.23
CA LEU A 176 -0.72 -0.94 -4.13
C LEU A 176 -2.23 -1.02 -4.40
N HIS A 177 -2.85 0.08 -4.82
CA HIS A 177 -4.28 0.12 -5.14
C HIS A 177 -4.65 -0.79 -6.29
N LYS A 178 -3.90 -0.72 -7.40
CA LYS A 178 -4.15 -1.57 -8.57
C LYS A 178 -3.96 -3.06 -8.23
N SER A 179 -2.95 -3.39 -7.45
CA SER A 179 -2.67 -4.77 -7.03
C SER A 179 -3.75 -5.32 -6.10
N ASN A 180 -4.19 -4.52 -5.12
CA ASN A 180 -5.32 -4.89 -4.25
C ASN A 180 -6.62 -5.07 -5.03
N LYS A 181 -6.87 -4.20 -6.03
CA LYS A 181 -8.09 -4.26 -6.84
C LYS A 181 -8.14 -5.52 -7.72
N ILE A 182 -7.03 -5.91 -8.33
CA ILE A 182 -6.98 -7.00 -9.30
C ILE A 182 -6.74 -8.35 -8.61
N TYR A 183 -5.87 -8.40 -7.60
CA TYR A 183 -5.51 -9.62 -6.87
C TYR A 183 -5.67 -9.46 -5.34
N PRO A 184 -6.88 -9.17 -4.83
CA PRO A 184 -7.09 -8.87 -3.40
C PRO A 184 -6.62 -9.99 -2.46
N GLU A 185 -6.87 -11.25 -2.83
CA GLU A 185 -6.50 -12.40 -1.99
C GLU A 185 -4.99 -12.64 -1.95
N VAL A 186 -4.28 -12.31 -3.04
CA VAL A 186 -2.80 -12.39 -3.08
C VAL A 186 -2.18 -11.19 -2.36
N PHE A 187 -2.81 -10.03 -2.45
CA PHE A 187 -2.31 -8.79 -1.89
C PHE A 187 -2.50 -8.70 -0.37
N ARG A 188 -3.54 -9.32 0.19
CA ARG A 188 -3.82 -9.26 1.64
C ARG A 188 -2.63 -9.76 2.50
N PRO A 189 -1.99 -10.92 2.22
CA PRO A 189 -0.76 -11.33 2.90
C PRO A 189 0.41 -10.35 2.73
N VAL A 190 0.59 -9.80 1.53
CA VAL A 190 1.65 -8.81 1.23
C VAL A 190 1.46 -7.58 2.12
N LEU A 191 0.23 -7.11 2.27
CA LEU A 191 -0.10 -5.97 3.10
C LEU A 191 0.21 -6.22 4.59
N ILE A 192 0.00 -7.44 5.08
CA ILE A 192 0.41 -7.82 6.46
C ILE A 192 1.92 -7.67 6.61
N GLU A 193 2.71 -8.15 5.65
CA GLU A 193 4.17 -8.05 5.69
C GLU A 193 4.64 -6.59 5.60
N ILE A 194 3.99 -5.77 4.78
CA ILE A 194 4.23 -4.32 4.73
C ILE A 194 3.96 -3.66 6.08
N ILE A 195 2.88 -4.05 6.78
CA ILE A 195 2.55 -3.51 8.11
C ILE A 195 3.56 -3.97 9.17
N LYS A 196 4.08 -5.19 9.08
CA LYS A 196 5.11 -5.69 10.01
C LYS A 196 6.45 -5.00 9.85
N ASP A 197 6.81 -4.58 8.64
CA ASP A 197 8.10 -3.96 8.38
C ASP A 197 8.14 -2.48 8.79
N THR A 198 8.65 -2.22 10.00
CA THR A 198 8.82 -0.86 10.54
C THR A 198 9.80 0.02 9.76
N ASN A 199 10.57 -0.52 8.81
CA ASN A 199 11.43 0.30 7.94
C ASN A 199 10.64 0.91 6.78
N ILE A 200 9.46 0.37 6.46
CA ILE A 200 8.55 1.00 5.50
C ILE A 200 7.85 2.16 6.22
N PRO A 201 7.87 3.39 5.69
CA PRO A 201 7.22 4.52 6.34
C PRO A 201 5.74 4.26 6.59
N SER A 202 5.28 4.49 7.81
CA SER A 202 3.87 4.28 8.19
C SER A 202 2.90 5.15 7.38
N LYS A 203 3.39 6.28 6.86
CA LYS A 203 2.64 7.16 5.95
C LYS A 203 2.14 6.44 4.70
N ILE A 204 2.87 5.45 4.17
CA ILE A 204 2.42 4.69 3.00
C ILE A 204 1.16 3.90 3.32
N VAL A 205 1.16 3.15 4.43
CA VAL A 205 -0.02 2.39 4.88
C VAL A 205 -1.17 3.34 5.21
N GLN A 206 -0.88 4.46 5.86
CA GLN A 206 -1.86 5.49 6.16
C GLN A 206 -2.55 6.02 4.89
N GLU A 207 -1.78 6.47 3.90
CA GLU A 207 -2.32 7.04 2.67
C GLU A 207 -3.05 5.98 1.84
N PHE A 208 -2.52 4.76 1.77
CA PHE A 208 -3.19 3.63 1.13
C PHE A 208 -4.56 3.36 1.74
N VAL A 209 -4.67 3.26 3.07
CA VAL A 209 -5.96 3.02 3.75
C VAL A 209 -6.91 4.20 3.53
N GLN A 210 -6.44 5.45 3.69
CA GLN A 210 -7.28 6.64 3.53
C GLN A 210 -7.85 6.83 2.12
N SER A 211 -7.11 6.38 1.10
CA SER A 211 -7.55 6.45 -0.30
C SER A 211 -8.24 5.17 -0.80
N SER A 212 -8.32 4.14 0.04
CA SER A 212 -9.06 2.90 -0.27
C SER A 212 -10.58 3.08 -0.16
N SER A 213 -11.34 2.12 -0.68
CA SER A 213 -12.81 2.13 -0.55
C SER A 213 -13.24 2.07 0.92
N LEU A 214 -14.41 2.63 1.22
CA LEU A 214 -14.99 2.57 2.58
C LEU A 214 -15.18 1.13 3.06
N GLU A 215 -15.50 0.21 2.15
CA GLU A 215 -15.60 -1.22 2.44
C GLU A 215 -14.25 -1.79 2.88
N PHE A 216 -13.18 -1.53 2.12
CA PHE A 216 -11.84 -1.95 2.50
C PHE A 216 -11.38 -1.33 3.83
N GLN A 217 -11.67 -0.06 4.07
CA GLN A 217 -11.33 0.59 5.35
C GLN A 217 -12.00 -0.10 6.55
N LYS A 218 -13.24 -0.58 6.38
CA LYS A 218 -13.94 -1.37 7.41
C LYS A 218 -13.29 -2.73 7.59
N ASP A 219 -12.95 -3.42 6.50
CA ASP A 219 -12.35 -4.76 6.56
C ASP A 219 -10.90 -4.74 7.04
N PHE A 220 -10.20 -3.62 6.88
CA PHE A 220 -8.81 -3.45 7.30
C PHE A 220 -8.64 -3.62 8.81
N ILE A 221 -9.65 -3.36 9.63
CA ILE A 221 -9.56 -3.62 11.07
C ILE A 221 -9.46 -5.12 11.37
N SER A 222 -10.20 -5.95 10.64
CA SER A 222 -10.13 -7.41 10.75
C SER A 222 -8.73 -7.89 10.38
N LEU A 223 -8.13 -7.30 9.33
CA LEU A 223 -6.75 -7.59 8.96
C LEU A 223 -5.77 -7.24 10.07
N ILE A 224 -5.87 -6.04 10.64
CA ILE A 224 -5.03 -5.55 11.74
C ILE A 224 -5.15 -6.45 12.98
N MET A 225 -6.34 -6.96 13.28
CA MET A 225 -6.57 -7.85 14.43
C MET A 225 -5.89 -9.22 14.28
N HIS A 226 -5.55 -9.63 13.06
CA HIS A 226 -4.76 -10.84 12.81
C HIS A 226 -3.24 -10.61 12.92
N ILE A 227 -2.79 -9.37 13.09
CA ILE A 227 -1.38 -9.03 13.21
C ILE A 227 -1.00 -8.97 14.69
N GLU A 228 0.00 -9.76 15.06
CA GLU A 228 0.63 -9.64 16.38
C GLU A 228 1.57 -8.43 16.41
N PHE A 229 1.03 -7.29 16.83
CA PHE A 229 1.82 -6.06 16.97
C PHE A 229 2.81 -6.13 18.12
N THR A 230 4.10 -5.95 17.82
CA THR A 230 5.11 -5.52 18.79
C THR A 230 4.89 -4.05 19.15
N SER A 231 5.45 -3.58 20.27
CA SER A 231 5.33 -2.17 20.66
C SER A 231 5.94 -1.20 19.66
N LYS A 232 7.02 -1.60 18.98
CA LYS A 232 7.61 -0.79 17.89
C LYS A 232 6.65 -0.66 16.72
N MET A 233 6.03 -1.76 16.27
CA MET A 233 5.06 -1.74 15.19
C MET A 233 3.81 -0.93 15.56
N PHE A 234 3.31 -1.10 16.78
CA PHE A 234 2.14 -0.38 17.26
C PHE A 234 2.38 1.13 17.27
N LEU A 235 3.52 1.55 17.84
CA LEU A 235 3.97 2.94 17.85
C LEU A 235 4.07 3.51 16.43
N HIS A 236 4.73 2.78 15.53
CA HIS A 236 4.94 3.16 14.14
C HIS A 236 3.62 3.43 13.39
N HIS A 237 2.60 2.60 13.62
CA HIS A 237 1.31 2.66 12.94
C HIS A 237 0.18 3.35 13.72
N LEU A 238 0.50 4.05 14.84
CA LEU A 238 -0.51 4.65 15.74
C LEU A 238 -1.55 5.51 15.03
N TYR A 239 -1.13 6.31 14.05
CA TYR A 239 -2.07 7.20 13.35
C TYR A 239 -3.02 6.42 12.45
N THR A 240 -2.51 5.41 11.72
CA THR A 240 -3.33 4.50 10.92
C THR A 240 -4.31 3.73 11.80
N LEU A 241 -3.84 3.18 12.93
CA LEU A 241 -4.70 2.49 13.91
C LEU A 241 -5.79 3.41 14.47
N TYR A 242 -5.44 4.67 14.77
CA TYR A 242 -6.40 5.68 15.20
C TYR A 242 -7.49 5.95 14.14
N LEU A 243 -7.10 6.14 12.87
CA LEU A 243 -8.05 6.38 11.79
C LEU A 243 -9.01 5.20 11.58
N VAL A 244 -8.45 3.99 11.49
CA VAL A 244 -9.23 2.77 11.27
C VAL A 244 -10.15 2.51 12.46
N TYR A 245 -9.65 2.67 13.69
CA TYR A 245 -10.48 2.53 14.87
C TYR A 245 -11.57 3.60 14.92
N LYS A 246 -11.33 4.83 14.47
CA LYS A 246 -12.36 5.88 14.44
C LYS A 246 -13.55 5.49 13.58
N ASP A 247 -13.30 5.00 12.38
CA ASP A 247 -14.33 4.85 11.36
C ASP A 247 -14.97 3.45 11.34
N CYS A 248 -14.45 2.48 12.11
CA CYS A 248 -15.00 1.13 12.20
C CYS A 248 -16.29 1.03 13.05
N THR A 249 -17.10 0.01 12.76
CA THR A 249 -18.19 -0.42 13.66
C THR A 249 -17.59 -1.07 14.90
N LYS A 250 -17.91 -0.55 16.09
CA LYS A 250 -17.39 -1.08 17.35
C LYS A 250 -18.15 -2.35 17.73
N THR A 251 -17.43 -3.44 17.89
CA THR A 251 -17.92 -4.71 18.44
C THR A 251 -17.14 -5.03 19.72
N GLU A 252 -17.68 -5.92 20.56
CA GLU A 252 -16.98 -6.37 21.77
C GLU A 252 -15.59 -6.94 21.45
N ILE A 253 -15.45 -7.69 20.35
CA ILE A 253 -14.17 -8.27 19.91
C ILE A 253 -13.16 -7.18 19.57
N ILE A 254 -13.57 -6.17 18.78
CA ILE A 254 -12.71 -5.03 18.42
C ILE A 254 -12.32 -4.26 19.69
N GLN A 255 -13.27 -4.04 20.61
CA GLN A 255 -13.01 -3.36 21.86
C GLN A 255 -11.99 -4.08 22.73
N ASN A 256 -12.15 -5.40 22.92
CA ASN A 256 -11.23 -6.20 23.71
C ASN A 256 -9.83 -6.23 23.09
N TYR A 257 -9.74 -6.31 21.76
CA TYR A 257 -8.47 -6.22 21.06
C TYR A 257 -7.75 -4.88 21.31
N PHE A 258 -8.45 -3.76 21.11
CA PHE A 258 -7.86 -2.44 21.34
C PHE A 258 -7.54 -2.17 22.81
N GLN A 259 -8.35 -2.68 23.75
CA GLN A 259 -8.04 -2.60 25.18
C GLN A 259 -6.69 -3.27 25.48
N SER A 260 -6.53 -4.53 25.04
CA SER A 260 -5.29 -5.28 25.23
C SER A 260 -4.10 -4.55 24.62
N LYS A 261 -4.22 -4.07 23.38
CA LYS A 261 -3.12 -3.36 22.70
C LYS A 261 -2.81 -1.99 23.30
N LEU A 262 -3.80 -1.26 23.81
CA LEU A 262 -3.58 0.00 24.53
C LEU A 262 -2.81 -0.24 25.84
N ILE A 263 -3.18 -1.28 26.59
CA ILE A 263 -2.52 -1.62 27.87
C ILE A 263 -1.09 -2.10 27.63
N GLU A 264 -0.91 -3.07 26.73
CA GLU A 264 0.39 -3.69 26.40
C GLU A 264 1.42 -2.64 25.94
N ASN A 265 1.00 -1.68 25.12
CA ASN A 265 1.89 -0.72 24.47
C ASN A 265 1.99 0.64 25.16
N ALA A 266 1.34 0.82 26.31
CA ALA A 266 1.35 2.05 27.08
C ALA A 266 2.77 2.57 27.41
N PRO A 267 3.73 1.73 27.85
CA PRO A 267 5.07 2.20 28.20
C PRO A 267 5.84 2.83 27.04
N SER A 268 5.61 2.35 25.81
CA SER A 268 6.27 2.87 24.60
C SER A 268 5.59 4.11 24.04
N CYS A 269 4.37 4.43 24.47
CA CYS A 269 3.54 5.49 23.90
C CYS A 269 3.29 6.68 24.85
N ILE A 270 4.09 6.81 25.91
CA ILE A 270 3.86 7.78 27.00
C ILE A 270 3.67 9.22 26.52
N ASN A 271 4.43 9.64 25.50
CA ASN A 271 4.38 11.02 24.99
C ASN A 271 3.55 11.16 23.70
N GLU A 272 3.00 10.06 23.19
CA GLU A 272 2.41 10.05 21.85
C GLU A 272 1.02 10.66 21.80
N LYS A 273 0.88 11.73 21.00
CA LYS A 273 -0.39 12.43 20.84
C LYS A 273 -1.47 11.53 20.24
N ASN A 274 -1.11 10.72 19.24
CA ASN A 274 -2.07 9.83 18.57
C ASN A 274 -2.48 8.65 19.45
N TYR A 275 -1.60 8.19 20.35
CA TYR A 275 -1.96 7.23 21.39
C TYR A 275 -3.02 7.82 22.32
N GLY A 276 -2.81 9.05 22.82
CA GLY A 276 -3.79 9.73 23.66
C GLY A 276 -5.15 9.94 22.97
N ARG A 277 -5.15 10.24 21.67
CA ARG A 277 -6.38 10.34 20.86
C ARG A 277 -7.10 9.00 20.74
N LEU A 278 -6.36 7.93 20.46
CA LEU A 278 -6.90 6.58 20.35
C LEU A 278 -7.47 6.11 21.70
N LEU A 279 -6.75 6.34 22.80
CA LEU A 279 -7.19 6.00 24.15
C LEU A 279 -8.47 6.74 24.54
N LEU A 280 -8.56 8.05 24.26
CA LEU A 280 -9.78 8.82 24.53
C LEU A 280 -10.97 8.29 23.74
N LEU A 281 -10.78 8.05 22.44
CA LEU A 281 -11.82 7.53 21.56
C LEU A 281 -12.29 6.12 21.97
N PHE A 282 -11.35 5.29 22.43
CA PHE A 282 -11.63 3.99 23.01
C PHE A 282 -12.54 4.12 24.24
N LEU A 283 -12.16 4.96 25.22
CA LEU A 283 -12.95 5.17 26.44
C LEU A 283 -14.35 5.72 26.14
N GLN A 284 -14.47 6.65 25.19
CA GLN A 284 -15.77 7.18 24.77
C GLN A 284 -16.67 6.10 24.17
N SER A 285 -16.10 5.23 23.34
CA SER A 285 -16.83 4.10 22.75
C SER A 285 -17.26 3.10 23.83
N GLN A 286 -16.39 2.84 24.81
CA GLN A 286 -16.68 1.95 25.94
C GLN A 286 -17.82 2.47 26.82
N LYS A 287 -17.84 3.79 27.10
CA LYS A 287 -18.92 4.45 27.84
C LYS A 287 -20.30 4.22 27.18
N VAL A 288 -20.35 4.24 25.85
CA VAL A 288 -21.59 4.01 25.08
C VAL A 288 -21.99 2.53 25.06
N MET A 289 -21.01 1.63 24.96
CA MET A 289 -21.28 0.18 24.85
C MET A 289 -21.57 -0.49 26.20
N GLY A 290 -21.13 0.08 27.32
CA GLY A 290 -21.40 -0.47 28.66
C GLY A 290 -20.68 -1.80 28.94
N LEU A 291 -19.55 -2.07 28.29
CA LEU A 291 -18.79 -3.30 28.51
C LEU A 291 -18.00 -3.25 29.82
N SER A 292 -17.75 -4.42 30.41
CA SER A 292 -16.92 -4.55 31.60
C SER A 292 -15.47 -4.16 31.29
N LEU A 293 -14.93 -3.16 32.00
CA LEU A 293 -13.57 -2.69 31.82
C LEU A 293 -12.67 -3.13 32.98
N ASN A 294 -11.40 -3.40 32.68
CA ASN A 294 -10.37 -3.45 33.71
C ASN A 294 -9.96 -2.03 34.11
N HIS A 295 -10.79 -1.38 34.93
CA HIS A 295 -10.64 0.02 35.30
C HIS A 295 -9.29 0.33 35.96
N VAL A 296 -8.78 -0.58 36.79
CA VAL A 296 -7.50 -0.41 37.50
C VAL A 296 -6.33 -0.35 36.52
N MET A 297 -6.30 -1.27 35.55
CA MET A 297 -5.24 -1.27 34.53
C MET A 297 -5.33 -0.06 33.60
N LEU A 298 -6.53 0.32 33.18
CA LEU A 298 -6.73 1.49 32.32
C LEU A 298 -6.38 2.80 33.03
N GLU A 299 -6.72 2.95 34.30
CA GLU A 299 -6.34 4.11 35.10
C GLU A 299 -4.81 4.24 35.20
N ARG A 300 -4.11 3.13 35.47
CA ARG A 300 -2.64 3.11 35.49
C ARG A 300 -2.04 3.53 34.15
N VAL A 301 -2.61 3.06 33.04
CA VAL A 301 -2.19 3.41 31.68
C VAL A 301 -2.38 4.91 31.40
N ILE A 302 -3.53 5.47 31.77
CA ILE A 302 -3.82 6.89 31.58
C ILE A 302 -2.92 7.76 32.47
N GLU A 303 -2.70 7.35 33.71
CA GLU A 303 -1.85 8.07 34.66
C GLU A 303 -0.39 8.15 34.20
N LEU A 304 0.09 7.08 33.56
CA LEU A 304 1.43 7.02 32.98
C LEU A 304 1.59 7.98 31.78
N HIS A 305 0.53 8.22 31.02
CA HIS A 305 0.55 8.99 29.79
C HIS A 305 0.75 10.49 30.04
N LYS A 306 1.56 11.17 29.22
CA LYS A 306 1.99 12.57 29.43
C LYS A 306 1.45 13.57 28.40
N SER A 307 0.65 13.12 27.42
CA SER A 307 0.08 14.02 26.43
C SER A 307 -1.10 14.85 26.98
N PRO A 308 -1.56 15.89 26.25
CA PRO A 308 -2.74 16.69 26.62
C PRO A 308 -4.04 15.86 26.78
N PHE A 309 -4.06 14.61 26.32
CA PHE A 309 -5.22 13.73 26.42
C PHE A 309 -5.36 13.02 27.77
N LYS A 310 -4.38 13.11 28.67
CA LYS A 310 -4.46 12.49 30.02
C LYS A 310 -5.72 12.91 30.77
N ARG A 311 -5.93 14.23 30.95
CA ARG A 311 -7.08 14.77 31.68
C ARG A 311 -8.41 14.37 31.04
N PRO A 312 -8.63 14.57 29.72
CA PRO A 312 -9.83 14.05 29.05
C PRO A 312 -10.08 12.56 29.27
N CYS A 313 -9.04 11.72 29.21
CA CYS A 313 -9.19 10.28 29.42
C CYS A 313 -9.62 9.96 30.87
N LEU A 314 -9.01 10.60 31.88
CA LEU A 314 -9.40 10.42 33.29
C LEU A 314 -10.86 10.84 33.52
N THR A 315 -11.30 11.96 32.93
CA THR A 315 -12.69 12.41 33.03
C THR A 315 -13.65 11.34 32.50
N VAL A 316 -13.41 10.82 31.29
CA VAL A 316 -14.29 9.80 30.71
C VAL A 316 -14.24 8.50 31.51
N LEU A 317 -13.08 8.06 32.00
CA LEU A 317 -12.98 6.86 32.83
C LEU A 317 -13.77 6.99 34.13
N ASN A 318 -13.72 8.16 34.78
CA ASN A 318 -14.47 8.43 36.00
C ASN A 318 -15.98 8.42 35.77
N ASP A 319 -16.45 8.97 34.65
CA ASP A 319 -17.87 8.89 34.27
C ASP A 319 -18.33 7.43 34.12
N ILE A 320 -17.51 6.57 33.51
CA ILE A 320 -17.85 5.15 33.35
C ILE A 320 -17.93 4.47 34.72
N LYS A 321 -16.97 4.74 35.62
CA LYS A 321 -16.98 4.21 37.00
C LYS A 321 -18.22 4.69 37.77
N GLY A 322 -18.59 5.96 37.63
CA GLY A 322 -19.73 6.57 38.32
C GLY A 322 -21.10 6.05 37.86
N ASN A 323 -21.19 5.52 36.64
CA ASN A 323 -22.40 4.89 36.10
C ASN A 323 -22.47 3.37 36.34
N ALA A 324 -21.45 2.76 36.95
CA ALA A 324 -21.39 1.33 37.25
C ALA A 324 -21.80 0.99 38.70
N LEU A 325 -22.19 2.00 39.47
CA LEU A 325 -22.85 1.92 40.78
C LEU A 325 -24.35 2.16 40.61
#